data_AF-A0A7K6JP98-F1
#
_entry.id   AF-A0A7K6JP98-F1
#
_cell.length_a   1.000
_cell.length_b   1.000
_cell.length_c   1.000
_cell.angle_alpha   90.00
_cell.angle_beta   90.00
_cell.angle_gamma   90.00
#
_symmetry.space_group_name_H-M   'P 1'
#
loop_
_entity.id
_entity.type
_entity.pdbx_description
1 polymer ?
#
loop_
_entity_poly.entity_id
_entity_poly.type
_entity_poly.pdbx_seq_one_letter_code
_entity_poly.pdbx_strand_id
1 'polypeptide(L)'
;MEPLFGVVLGLILAVASPAHDSCTCATNKWAVCAQDGPGNCTCRLVGSDHPVDCSTLTSKCFLMKAEMTPLKEKRIWRPPQGLSDSDGIYNPDCEDSGVFKARQCNQSSSCWCVNTAGVRRTEKGDRSLSCSELVRTRWIYIELTHKRSSRAFNVPDVAKALTQLFESRYKLHPKYIAAIKYDPPLIQIRLDQSKKPKWDVDIADVAYYFEKDVKNDSIFHSNSKFTVLVNGDALAIEKLWIYYVDEKPPEFCMRQLAAGISAVVTVVLLTAGIGTAVLLILRWLRTRKYKNFENKEMREIKTPSLE
;
A
#
# COMPACT_ATOMS: atom_id res chain seq x y z
N MET A 1 25.35 -49.34 -68.21
CA MET A 1 24.42 -50.16 -67.40
C MET A 1 24.02 -49.30 -66.22
N GLU A 2 22.84 -48.69 -66.31
CA GLU A 2 22.23 -47.88 -65.25
C GLU A 2 21.78 -48.77 -64.09
N PRO A 3 21.83 -48.29 -62.84
CA PRO A 3 20.91 -48.73 -61.81
C PRO A 3 19.88 -47.64 -61.53
N LEU A 4 18.63 -48.00 -61.83
CA LEU A 4 17.40 -47.29 -61.54
C LEU A 4 17.17 -47.27 -60.01
N PHE A 5 17.36 -46.14 -59.34
CA PHE A 5 16.96 -45.98 -57.94
C PHE A 5 15.58 -45.34 -57.86
N GLY A 6 14.56 -46.17 -57.69
CA GLY A 6 13.19 -45.74 -57.46
C GLY A 6 13.07 -45.03 -56.10
N VAL A 7 12.54 -43.81 -56.13
CA VAL A 7 12.21 -43.04 -54.91
C VAL A 7 10.83 -43.49 -54.43
N VAL A 8 10.79 -44.27 -53.36
CA VAL A 8 9.55 -44.58 -52.63
C VAL A 8 9.24 -43.39 -51.71
N LEU A 9 8.22 -42.61 -52.07
CA LEU A 9 7.71 -41.52 -51.24
C LEU A 9 6.85 -42.12 -50.12
N GLY A 10 7.44 -42.34 -48.94
CA GLY A 10 6.71 -42.74 -47.75
C GLY A 10 5.88 -41.57 -47.22
N LEU A 11 4.55 -41.68 -47.31
CA LEU A 11 3.61 -40.79 -46.62
C LEU A 11 3.72 -41.03 -45.10
N ILE A 12 4.47 -40.17 -44.42
CA ILE A 12 4.44 -40.09 -42.95
C ILE A 12 3.13 -39.41 -42.58
N LEU A 13 2.13 -40.21 -42.18
CA LEU A 13 0.96 -39.71 -41.46
C LEU A 13 1.45 -39.18 -40.11
N ALA A 14 1.65 -37.86 -40.03
CA ALA A 14 1.79 -37.18 -38.76
C ALA A 14 0.46 -37.32 -38.01
N VAL A 15 0.41 -38.26 -37.07
CA VAL A 15 -0.66 -38.32 -36.08
C VAL A 15 -0.52 -37.04 -35.26
N ALA A 16 -1.35 -36.05 -35.56
CA ALA A 16 -1.53 -34.92 -34.68
C ALA A 16 -2.17 -35.45 -33.39
N SER A 17 -1.33 -35.66 -32.36
CA SER A 17 -1.84 -35.86 -31.01
C SER A 17 -2.70 -34.63 -30.65
N PRO A 18 -3.90 -34.82 -30.09
CA PRO A 18 -4.74 -33.69 -29.69
C PRO A 18 -3.96 -32.84 -28.68
N ALA A 19 -4.06 -31.52 -28.83
CA ALA A 19 -3.52 -30.58 -27.87
C ALA A 19 -4.00 -30.95 -26.47
N HIS A 20 -3.08 -31.32 -25.58
CA HIS A 20 -3.39 -31.48 -24.17
C HIS A 20 -3.89 -30.11 -23.66
N ASP A 21 -5.17 -30.04 -23.24
CA ASP A 21 -5.69 -28.89 -22.51
C ASP A 21 -4.83 -28.68 -21.26
N SER A 22 -3.96 -27.68 -21.27
CA SER A 22 -3.07 -27.40 -20.16
C SER A 22 -3.89 -26.88 -18.98
N CYS A 23 -3.93 -27.62 -17.87
CA CYS A 23 -4.47 -27.14 -16.60
C CYS A 23 -3.82 -25.79 -16.23
N THR A 24 -4.61 -24.72 -16.16
CA THR A 24 -4.13 -23.38 -15.78
C THR A 24 -5.04 -22.75 -14.72
N CYS A 25 -4.47 -21.89 -13.87
CA CYS A 25 -5.21 -21.23 -12.81
C CYS A 25 -5.60 -19.81 -13.24
N ALA A 26 -6.82 -19.63 -13.73
CA ALA A 26 -7.28 -18.35 -14.27
C ALA A 26 -7.09 -17.16 -13.31
N THR A 27 -7.20 -17.39 -12.00
CA THR A 27 -7.10 -16.35 -10.96
C THR A 27 -5.69 -16.10 -10.43
N ASN A 28 -4.69 -16.89 -10.83
CA ASN A 28 -3.32 -16.75 -10.29
C ASN A 28 -2.24 -17.31 -11.23
N LYS A 29 -1.50 -16.41 -11.89
CA LYS A 29 -0.38 -16.76 -12.78
C LYS A 29 0.83 -17.38 -12.07
N TRP A 30 0.90 -17.28 -10.75
CA TRP A 30 1.95 -17.89 -9.92
C TRP A 30 1.57 -19.28 -9.41
N ALA A 31 0.41 -19.82 -9.83
CA ALA A 31 0.09 -21.22 -9.57
C ALA A 31 0.72 -22.12 -10.63
N VAL A 32 1.39 -23.18 -10.17
CA VAL A 32 1.84 -24.30 -11.00
C VAL A 32 0.81 -25.39 -10.89
N CYS A 33 0.19 -25.75 -12.02
CA CYS A 33 -0.86 -26.75 -12.05
C CYS A 33 -0.38 -28.02 -12.76
N ALA A 34 -0.74 -29.17 -12.20
CA ALA A 34 -0.53 -30.48 -12.78
C ALA A 34 -1.89 -31.15 -13.03
N GLN A 35 -1.94 -31.95 -14.09
CA GLN A 35 -3.11 -32.75 -14.39
C GLN A 35 -2.97 -34.10 -13.71
N ASP A 36 -3.80 -34.35 -12.70
CA ASP A 36 -3.78 -35.59 -11.92
C ASP A 36 -4.75 -36.65 -12.46
N GLY A 37 -5.62 -36.27 -13.41
CA GLY A 37 -6.56 -37.15 -14.09
C GLY A 37 -7.45 -36.42 -15.08
N PRO A 38 -8.39 -37.12 -15.75
CA PRO A 38 -9.33 -36.52 -16.68
C PRO A 38 -10.19 -35.47 -15.97
N GLY A 39 -10.01 -34.19 -16.32
CA GLY A 39 -10.73 -33.06 -15.71
C GLY A 39 -10.31 -32.68 -14.28
N ASN A 40 -9.32 -33.34 -13.68
CA ASN A 40 -8.82 -33.00 -12.34
C ASN A 40 -7.47 -32.28 -12.44
N CYS A 41 -7.45 -31.01 -12.05
CA CYS A 41 -6.26 -30.17 -12.01
C CYS A 41 -5.94 -29.83 -10.56
N THR A 42 -4.72 -30.14 -10.10
CA THR A 42 -4.22 -29.64 -8.83
C THR A 42 -3.24 -28.51 -9.08
N CYS A 43 -3.39 -27.43 -8.32
CA CYS A 43 -2.57 -26.24 -8.44
C CYS A 43 -1.89 -25.94 -7.11
N ARG A 44 -0.61 -25.61 -7.16
CA ARG A 44 0.20 -25.19 -6.00
C ARG A 44 0.86 -23.85 -6.28
N LEU A 45 1.09 -23.07 -5.23
CA LEU A 45 1.71 -21.77 -5.36
C LEU A 45 3.23 -21.90 -5.57
N VAL A 46 3.81 -21.14 -6.50
CA VAL A 46 5.28 -21.11 -6.66
C VAL A 46 5.97 -20.81 -5.33
N GLY A 47 7.00 -21.60 -5.00
CA GLY A 47 7.77 -21.41 -3.77
C GLY A 47 7.15 -22.02 -2.52
N SER A 48 6.05 -22.76 -2.65
CA SER A 48 5.40 -23.47 -1.55
C SER A 48 4.68 -24.74 -2.05
N ASP A 49 4.42 -25.68 -1.15
CA ASP A 49 3.54 -26.82 -1.41
C ASP A 49 2.05 -26.52 -1.12
N HIS A 50 1.72 -25.26 -0.78
CA HIS A 50 0.34 -24.88 -0.48
C HIS A 50 -0.59 -25.04 -1.70
N PRO A 51 -1.75 -25.71 -1.54
CA PRO A 51 -2.74 -25.84 -2.59
C PRO A 51 -3.41 -24.49 -2.88
N VAL A 52 -3.72 -24.25 -4.16
CA VAL A 52 -4.40 -23.06 -4.64
C VAL A 52 -5.77 -23.42 -5.20
N ASP A 53 -6.81 -22.77 -4.69
CA ASP A 53 -8.16 -22.86 -5.25
C ASP A 53 -8.33 -21.80 -6.35
N CYS A 54 -8.36 -22.26 -7.61
CA CYS A 54 -8.51 -21.39 -8.78
C CYS A 54 -9.95 -20.90 -9.01
N SER A 55 -10.91 -21.40 -8.24
CA SER A 55 -12.30 -20.91 -8.26
C SER A 55 -12.47 -19.59 -7.50
N THR A 56 -11.47 -19.17 -6.71
CA THR A 56 -11.48 -17.93 -5.93
C THR A 56 -10.17 -17.14 -6.08
N LEU A 57 -10.06 -16.00 -5.41
CA LEU A 57 -8.81 -15.23 -5.34
C LEU A 57 -7.85 -15.89 -4.35
N THR A 58 -6.57 -15.97 -4.71
CA THR A 58 -5.54 -16.40 -3.75
C THR A 58 -5.34 -15.31 -2.70
N SER A 59 -5.13 -15.69 -1.43
CA SER A 59 -5.00 -14.69 -0.37
C SER A 59 -3.77 -13.79 -0.57
N LYS A 60 -3.90 -12.53 -0.12
CA LYS A 60 -2.83 -11.53 -0.17
C LYS A 60 -1.55 -12.02 0.51
N CYS A 61 -1.66 -12.70 1.65
CA CYS A 61 -0.49 -13.20 2.37
C CYS A 61 0.32 -14.20 1.53
N PHE A 62 -0.37 -15.19 0.95
CA PHE A 62 0.28 -16.17 0.08
C PHE A 62 0.89 -15.53 -1.16
N LEU A 63 0.19 -14.61 -1.80
CA LEU A 63 0.71 -13.88 -2.96
C LEU A 63 1.96 -13.06 -2.62
N MET A 64 1.96 -12.33 -1.50
CA MET A 64 3.13 -11.60 -1.03
C MET A 64 4.30 -12.54 -0.74
N LYS A 65 4.05 -13.72 -0.15
CA LYS A 65 5.07 -14.73 0.11
C LYS A 65 5.67 -15.31 -1.18
N ALA A 66 4.83 -15.62 -2.16
CA ALA A 66 5.27 -16.08 -3.48
C ALA A 66 6.10 -15.01 -4.21
N GLU A 67 5.70 -13.74 -4.13
CA GLU A 67 6.43 -12.62 -4.73
C GLU A 67 7.83 -12.46 -4.13
N MET A 68 7.97 -12.73 -2.82
CA MET A 68 9.24 -12.66 -2.09
C MET A 68 10.10 -13.92 -2.24
N THR A 69 9.57 -14.99 -2.82
CA THR A 69 10.35 -16.18 -3.13
C THR A 69 11.37 -15.82 -4.22
N PRO A 70 12.67 -16.08 -4.02
CA PRO A 70 13.69 -15.73 -4.99
C PRO A 70 13.56 -16.60 -6.24
N LEU A 71 12.81 -16.12 -7.23
CA LEU A 71 12.92 -16.58 -8.60
C LEU A 71 14.31 -16.20 -9.10
N LYS A 72 15.06 -17.18 -9.63
CA LYS A 72 16.41 -16.99 -10.20
C LYS A 72 16.50 -15.81 -11.20
N GLU A 73 15.38 -15.39 -11.78
CA GLU A 73 15.26 -14.27 -12.72
C GLU A 73 15.05 -12.87 -12.09
N LYS A 74 14.60 -12.76 -10.83
CA LYS A 74 14.34 -11.45 -10.19
C LYS A 74 15.55 -10.84 -9.47
N ARG A 75 16.76 -11.40 -9.65
CA ARG A 75 18.01 -10.86 -9.09
C ARG A 75 18.49 -9.55 -9.76
N ILE A 76 17.73 -9.01 -10.69
CA ILE A 76 18.05 -7.73 -11.33
C ILE A 76 17.15 -6.68 -10.69
N TRP A 77 17.73 -5.92 -9.75
CA TRP A 77 17.18 -4.70 -9.13
C TRP A 77 16.38 -4.80 -7.81
N ARG A 78 17.00 -5.33 -6.75
CA ARG A 78 16.83 -4.73 -5.41
C ARG A 78 18.19 -4.45 -4.80
N PRO A 79 18.58 -3.17 -4.60
CA PRO A 79 19.83 -2.83 -3.92
C PRO A 79 19.84 -3.46 -2.51
N PRO A 80 20.93 -4.12 -2.08
CA PRO A 80 20.98 -4.83 -0.80
C PRO A 80 20.93 -3.92 0.44
N GLN A 81 21.00 -2.59 0.30
CA GLN A 81 21.16 -1.65 1.40
C GLN A 81 20.50 -0.29 1.13
N GLY A 82 19.27 -0.29 0.62
CA GLY A 82 18.40 0.88 0.75
C GLY A 82 17.59 0.73 2.03
N LEU A 83 17.68 1.67 2.98
CA LEU A 83 16.60 1.88 3.94
C LEU A 83 15.36 2.25 3.14
N SER A 84 14.64 1.24 2.68
CA SER A 84 13.32 1.41 2.10
C SER A 84 12.36 1.33 3.25
N ASP A 85 11.79 2.48 3.59
CA ASP A 85 10.58 2.64 4.38
C ASP A 85 9.35 2.06 3.63
N SER A 86 9.55 0.95 2.90
CA SER A 86 8.55 0.25 2.11
C SER A 86 7.81 -0.70 3.03
N ASP A 87 6.93 -0.13 3.85
CA ASP A 87 5.98 -0.86 4.68
C ASP A 87 4.92 -1.65 3.86
N GLY A 88 5.06 -1.74 2.53
CA GLY A 88 4.07 -2.35 1.63
C GLY A 88 4.33 -3.80 1.23
N ILE A 89 5.59 -4.20 0.99
CA ILE A 89 5.95 -5.56 0.55
C ILE A 89 7.08 -6.11 1.43
N TYR A 90 6.79 -7.20 2.13
CA TYR A 90 7.71 -7.96 2.97
C TYR A 90 7.42 -9.46 2.79
N ASN A 91 8.31 -10.33 3.26
CA ASN A 91 8.08 -11.78 3.27
C ASN A 91 7.21 -12.14 4.49
N PRO A 92 5.91 -12.44 4.33
CA PRO A 92 5.02 -12.59 5.46
C PRO A 92 4.97 -14.03 5.97
N ASP A 93 4.70 -14.14 7.28
CA ASP A 93 4.24 -15.36 7.90
C ASP A 93 2.72 -15.48 7.77
N CYS A 94 2.28 -16.54 7.12
CA CYS A 94 0.87 -16.86 6.91
C CYS A 94 0.46 -18.07 7.76
N GLU A 95 -0.80 -18.13 8.15
CA GLU A 95 -1.47 -19.36 8.56
C GLU A 95 -1.76 -20.25 7.34
N ASP A 96 -2.09 -21.52 7.58
CA ASP A 96 -2.43 -22.48 6.51
C ASP A 96 -3.69 -22.09 5.73
N SER A 97 -4.55 -21.27 6.35
CA SER A 97 -5.73 -20.66 5.73
C SER A 97 -5.39 -19.55 4.73
N GLY A 98 -4.12 -19.10 4.69
CA GLY A 98 -3.68 -17.96 3.90
C GLY A 98 -3.89 -16.61 4.58
N VAL A 99 -4.33 -16.58 5.84
CA VAL A 99 -4.46 -15.38 6.66
C VAL A 99 -3.08 -14.98 7.22
N PHE A 100 -2.83 -13.68 7.40
CA PHE A 100 -1.60 -13.22 8.05
C PHE A 100 -1.55 -13.65 9.52
N LYS A 101 -0.39 -14.13 9.99
CA LYS A 101 -0.16 -14.18 11.43
C LYS A 101 -0.10 -12.75 11.99
N ALA A 102 -0.73 -12.52 13.14
CA ALA A 102 -0.83 -11.18 13.74
C ALA A 102 0.55 -10.54 13.97
N ARG A 103 1.53 -11.34 14.38
CA ARG A 103 2.93 -10.92 14.52
C ARG A 103 3.72 -11.29 13.28
N GLN A 104 4.43 -10.33 12.73
CA GLN A 104 5.35 -10.49 11.61
C GLN A 104 6.76 -10.13 12.08
N CYS A 105 7.77 -10.85 11.62
CA CYS A 105 9.15 -10.61 11.99
C CYS A 105 10.08 -10.67 10.77
N ASN A 106 11.10 -9.81 10.75
CA ASN A 106 12.17 -9.88 9.76
C ASN A 106 13.30 -10.84 10.23
N GLN A 107 14.22 -11.15 9.32
CA GLN A 107 15.39 -12.01 9.61
C GLN A 107 16.30 -11.41 10.70
N SER A 108 16.33 -10.08 10.83
CA SER A 108 17.11 -9.34 11.82
C SER A 108 16.44 -9.25 13.20
N SER A 109 15.42 -10.07 13.49
CA SER A 109 14.73 -10.16 14.78
C SER A 109 13.86 -8.96 15.17
N SER A 110 13.59 -8.04 14.24
CA SER A 110 12.62 -6.98 14.43
C SER A 110 11.22 -7.49 14.07
N CYS A 111 10.25 -7.28 14.96
CA CYS A 111 8.87 -7.74 14.81
C CYS A 111 7.88 -6.58 14.86
N TRP A 112 6.71 -6.73 14.25
CA TRP A 112 5.60 -5.77 14.29
C TRP A 112 4.26 -6.51 14.24
N CYS A 113 3.18 -5.85 14.68
CA CYS A 113 1.84 -6.38 14.52
C CYS A 113 1.19 -5.88 13.23
N VAL A 114 0.38 -6.72 12.59
CA VAL A 114 -0.36 -6.39 11.37
C VAL A 114 -1.88 -6.57 11.55
N ASN A 115 -2.65 -5.99 10.64
CA ASN A 115 -4.09 -6.28 10.49
C ASN A 115 -4.32 -7.45 9.51
N THR A 116 -5.59 -7.80 9.29
CA THR A 116 -5.99 -8.83 8.30
C THR A 116 -5.54 -8.52 6.87
N ALA A 117 -5.24 -7.26 6.55
CA ALA A 117 -4.72 -6.85 5.25
C ALA A 117 -3.17 -6.88 5.17
N GLY A 118 -2.48 -7.34 6.22
CA GLY A 118 -1.03 -7.40 6.30
C GLY A 118 -0.36 -6.03 6.51
N VAL A 119 -1.12 -5.00 6.86
CA VAL A 119 -0.60 -3.64 7.09
C VAL A 119 -0.18 -3.50 8.54
N ARG A 120 1.01 -2.94 8.74
CA ARG A 120 1.60 -2.69 10.07
C ARG A 120 0.73 -1.74 10.89
N ARG A 121 0.46 -2.12 12.15
CA ARG A 121 -0.30 -1.31 13.12
C ARG A 121 0.49 -0.85 14.33
N THR A 122 1.74 -1.29 14.49
CA THR A 122 2.58 -0.98 15.65
C THR A 122 3.94 -0.47 15.21
N GLU A 123 4.65 0.16 16.13
CA GLU A 123 6.09 0.30 15.98
C GLU A 123 6.78 -1.07 15.89
N LYS A 124 7.96 -1.07 15.28
CA LYS A 124 8.83 -2.24 15.22
C LYS A 124 9.45 -2.46 16.60
N GLY A 125 9.20 -3.64 17.17
CA GLY A 125 9.79 -4.12 18.42
C GLY A 125 10.80 -5.23 18.17
N ASP A 126 11.26 -5.85 19.26
CA ASP A 126 12.07 -7.06 19.23
C ASP A 126 11.19 -8.33 19.25
N ARG A 127 11.79 -9.50 19.48
CA ARG A 127 11.09 -10.78 19.54
C ARG A 127 10.13 -10.93 20.72
N SER A 128 10.20 -10.04 21.72
CA SER A 128 9.27 -10.02 22.87
C SER A 128 7.94 -9.33 22.54
N LEU A 129 7.86 -8.63 21.40
CA LEU A 129 6.61 -8.01 20.94
C LEU A 129 5.51 -9.07 20.83
N SER A 130 4.41 -8.83 21.54
CA SER A 130 3.23 -9.69 21.55
C SER A 130 2.11 -9.05 20.74
N CYS A 131 1.52 -9.84 19.84
CA CYS A 131 0.35 -9.46 19.05
C CYS A 131 -0.76 -10.46 19.40
N SER A 132 -1.55 -10.16 20.43
CA SER A 132 -2.53 -11.10 20.99
C SER A 132 -3.70 -11.40 20.05
N GLU A 133 -3.98 -10.52 19.10
CA GLU A 133 -5.06 -10.68 18.14
C GLU A 133 -4.69 -10.16 16.76
N LEU A 134 -5.29 -10.77 15.73
CA LEU A 134 -5.28 -10.25 14.38
C LEU A 134 -6.49 -9.32 14.19
N VAL A 135 -6.23 -8.01 14.14
CA VAL A 135 -7.31 -7.02 14.01
C VAL A 135 -7.84 -6.98 12.58
N ARG A 136 -9.17 -6.99 12.46
CA ARG A 136 -9.87 -6.92 11.17
C ARG A 136 -9.76 -5.52 10.56
N THR A 137 -9.41 -5.49 9.28
CA THR A 137 -9.57 -4.32 8.41
C THR A 137 -11.04 -4.21 8.00
N ARG A 138 -11.77 -3.29 8.63
CA ARG A 138 -13.21 -3.14 8.47
C ARG A 138 -13.60 -2.61 7.09
N TRP A 139 -12.88 -1.58 6.65
CA TRP A 139 -13.14 -0.90 5.38
C TRP A 139 -11.84 -0.46 4.73
N ILE A 140 -11.86 -0.44 3.40
CA ILE A 140 -10.74 0.00 2.56
C ILE A 140 -11.25 1.17 1.73
N TYR A 141 -10.50 2.27 1.77
CA TYR A 141 -10.76 3.46 0.99
C TYR A 141 -9.73 3.53 -0.13
N ILE A 142 -10.20 3.51 -1.37
CA ILE A 142 -9.36 3.54 -2.56
C ILE A 142 -9.61 4.86 -3.25
N GLU A 143 -8.55 5.62 -3.47
CA GLU A 143 -8.57 6.86 -4.21
C GLU A 143 -7.74 6.70 -5.48
N LEU A 144 -8.34 7.03 -6.63
CA LEU A 144 -7.69 6.92 -7.92
C LEU A 144 -7.97 8.15 -8.79
N THR A 145 -6.98 8.57 -9.56
CA THR A 145 -7.16 9.60 -10.59
C THR A 145 -6.94 8.98 -11.96
N HIS A 146 -7.74 9.39 -12.94
CA HIS A 146 -7.54 8.99 -14.33
C HIS A 146 -6.91 10.10 -15.16
N LYS A 147 -6.21 9.72 -16.23
CA LYS A 147 -5.70 10.66 -17.23
C LYS A 147 -6.85 11.40 -17.89
N ARG A 148 -6.58 12.61 -18.38
CA ARG A 148 -7.55 13.38 -19.16
C ARG A 148 -8.04 12.54 -20.35
N SER A 149 -9.35 12.39 -20.47
CA SER A 149 -10.00 11.77 -21.62
C SER A 149 -10.39 12.82 -22.65
N SER A 150 -10.55 12.41 -23.91
CA SER A 150 -11.10 13.25 -24.97
C SER A 150 -12.58 13.60 -24.75
N ARG A 151 -13.32 12.71 -24.06
CA ARG A 151 -14.73 12.89 -23.68
C ARG A 151 -14.89 12.83 -22.17
N ALA A 152 -15.80 13.65 -21.64
CA ALA A 152 -16.16 13.57 -20.23
C ALA A 152 -16.93 12.27 -19.95
N PHE A 153 -16.57 11.57 -18.90
CA PHE A 153 -17.31 10.39 -18.46
C PHE A 153 -18.54 10.81 -17.65
N ASN A 154 -19.62 10.07 -17.81
CA ASN A 154 -20.83 10.27 -17.04
C ASN A 154 -20.71 9.58 -15.66
N VAL A 155 -21.15 10.26 -14.60
CA VAL A 155 -20.95 9.83 -13.20
C VAL A 155 -21.51 8.44 -12.89
N PRO A 156 -22.81 8.15 -13.10
CA PRO A 156 -23.35 6.82 -12.85
C PRO A 156 -22.71 5.74 -13.73
N ASP A 157 -22.26 6.07 -14.94
CA ASP A 157 -21.61 5.10 -15.82
C ASP A 157 -20.24 4.66 -15.29
N VAL A 158 -19.45 5.59 -14.72
CA VAL A 158 -18.18 5.27 -14.05
C VAL A 158 -18.43 4.37 -12.84
N ALA A 159 -19.41 4.72 -12.00
CA ALA A 159 -19.76 3.93 -10.83
C ALA A 159 -20.23 2.51 -11.21
N LYS A 160 -21.05 2.39 -12.26
CA LYS A 160 -21.52 1.11 -12.78
C LYS A 160 -20.37 0.27 -13.34
N ALA A 161 -19.52 0.86 -14.18
CA ALA A 161 -18.37 0.17 -14.78
C ALA A 161 -17.41 -0.38 -13.73
N LEU A 162 -17.12 0.41 -12.68
CA LEU A 162 -16.28 -0.03 -11.59
C LEU A 162 -16.97 -1.11 -10.75
N THR A 163 -18.25 -0.98 -10.44
CA THR A 163 -19.01 -2.03 -9.73
C THR A 163 -18.92 -3.36 -10.48
N GLN A 164 -19.16 -3.34 -11.79
CA GLN A 164 -19.08 -4.52 -12.66
C GLN A 164 -17.65 -5.09 -12.73
N LEU A 165 -16.63 -4.24 -12.78
CA LEU A 165 -15.23 -4.67 -12.72
C LEU A 165 -14.94 -5.42 -11.42
N PHE A 166 -15.33 -4.86 -10.27
CA PHE A 166 -15.07 -5.49 -8.97
C PHE A 166 -15.80 -6.82 -8.80
N GLU A 167 -17.03 -6.91 -9.29
CA GLU A 167 -17.82 -8.14 -9.27
C GLU A 167 -17.25 -9.20 -10.22
N SER A 168 -17.03 -8.86 -11.49
CA SER A 168 -16.66 -9.83 -12.51
C SER A 168 -15.20 -10.27 -12.43
N ARG A 169 -14.27 -9.34 -12.25
CA ARG A 169 -12.82 -9.62 -12.25
C ARG A 169 -12.32 -10.05 -10.87
N TYR A 170 -12.77 -9.39 -9.82
CA TYR A 170 -12.29 -9.63 -8.45
C TYR A 170 -13.27 -10.45 -7.61
N LYS A 171 -14.38 -10.93 -8.18
CA LYS A 171 -15.37 -11.79 -7.51
C LYS A 171 -15.96 -11.14 -6.24
N LEU A 172 -15.86 -9.82 -6.12
CA LEU A 172 -16.35 -9.09 -4.96
C LEU A 172 -17.85 -8.87 -5.10
N HIS A 173 -18.63 -9.46 -4.20
CA HIS A 173 -20.07 -9.23 -4.19
C HIS A 173 -20.37 -7.72 -4.04
N PRO A 174 -21.25 -7.13 -4.88
CA PRO A 174 -21.55 -5.70 -4.84
C PRO A 174 -22.00 -5.13 -3.48
N LYS A 175 -22.55 -5.95 -2.58
CA LYS A 175 -22.96 -5.55 -1.22
C LYS A 175 -21.81 -5.00 -0.38
N TYR A 176 -20.56 -5.36 -0.71
CA TYR A 176 -19.36 -4.87 -0.03
C TYR A 176 -18.81 -3.57 -0.62
N ILE A 177 -19.38 -3.09 -1.73
CA ILE A 177 -19.04 -1.80 -2.34
C ILE A 177 -19.98 -0.75 -1.74
N ALA A 178 -19.55 -0.12 -0.65
CA ALA A 178 -20.39 0.82 0.10
C ALA A 178 -20.63 2.13 -0.66
N ALA A 179 -19.65 2.59 -1.45
CA ALA A 179 -19.79 3.77 -2.29
C ALA A 179 -18.75 3.80 -3.41
N ILE A 180 -19.14 4.33 -4.56
CA ILE A 180 -18.23 4.82 -5.61
C ILE A 180 -18.63 6.25 -5.94
N LYS A 181 -17.74 7.20 -5.67
CA LYS A 181 -17.92 8.61 -6.00
C LYS A 181 -16.97 8.99 -7.13
N TYR A 182 -17.46 9.77 -8.07
CA TYR A 182 -16.67 10.28 -9.18
C TYR A 182 -16.84 11.79 -9.27
N ASP A 183 -15.73 12.50 -9.04
CA ASP A 183 -15.60 13.94 -9.15
C ASP A 183 -14.39 14.21 -10.07
N PRO A 184 -14.58 14.27 -11.41
CA PRO A 184 -13.50 14.17 -12.38
C PRO A 184 -12.29 15.08 -12.08
N PRO A 185 -11.05 14.56 -12.12
CA PRO A 185 -10.64 13.21 -12.52
C PRO A 185 -10.59 12.19 -11.36
N LEU A 186 -11.04 12.58 -10.17
CA LEU A 186 -10.93 11.82 -8.93
C LEU A 186 -12.05 10.81 -8.80
N ILE A 187 -11.69 9.57 -8.48
CA ILE A 187 -12.62 8.49 -8.16
C ILE A 187 -12.29 7.99 -6.76
N GLN A 188 -13.32 7.83 -5.94
CA GLN A 188 -13.21 7.37 -4.55
C GLN A 188 -14.11 6.16 -4.37
N ILE A 189 -13.53 5.03 -3.97
CA ILE A 189 -14.23 3.77 -3.75
C ILE A 189 -14.10 3.40 -2.28
N ARG A 190 -15.23 3.09 -1.64
CA ARG A 190 -15.28 2.57 -0.28
C ARG A 190 -15.74 1.12 -0.32
N LEU A 191 -14.86 0.21 0.12
CA LEU A 191 -15.18 -1.18 0.37
C LEU A 191 -15.43 -1.37 1.87
N ASP A 192 -16.51 -2.06 2.26
CA ASP A 192 -16.85 -2.33 3.66
C ASP A 192 -17.20 -3.79 3.84
N GLN A 193 -16.45 -4.48 4.70
CA GLN A 193 -16.64 -5.90 5.01
C GLN A 193 -16.24 -6.14 6.47
N SER A 194 -17.10 -5.68 7.37
CA SER A 194 -16.94 -5.84 8.83
C SER A 194 -16.86 -7.32 9.24
N LYS A 195 -17.56 -8.22 8.53
CA LYS A 195 -17.43 -9.68 8.70
C LYS A 195 -17.32 -10.35 7.34
N LYS A 196 -16.45 -11.35 7.22
CA LYS A 196 -16.23 -12.12 6.00
C LYS A 196 -16.83 -13.53 6.14
N PRO A 197 -17.89 -13.88 5.38
CA PRO A 197 -18.33 -15.26 5.23
C PRO A 197 -17.23 -16.13 4.58
N LYS A 198 -17.20 -17.43 4.91
CA LYS A 198 -16.17 -18.37 4.42
C LYS A 198 -16.01 -18.38 2.89
N TRP A 199 -17.12 -18.24 2.16
CA TRP A 199 -17.20 -18.37 0.70
C TRP A 199 -16.90 -17.06 -0.03
N ASP A 200 -16.89 -15.93 0.67
CA ASP A 200 -16.67 -14.62 0.06
C ASP A 200 -15.17 -14.30 0.03
N VAL A 201 -14.75 -13.58 -1.01
CA VAL A 201 -13.41 -12.98 -1.09
C VAL A 201 -13.22 -11.92 0.00
N ASP A 202 -11.98 -11.74 0.48
CA ASP A 202 -11.68 -10.64 1.40
C ASP A 202 -11.47 -9.33 0.61
N ILE A 203 -11.99 -8.21 1.12
CA ILE A 203 -11.73 -6.90 0.52
C ILE A 203 -10.24 -6.56 0.44
N ALA A 204 -9.41 -7.11 1.33
CA ALA A 204 -7.96 -6.95 1.30
C ALA A 204 -7.30 -7.68 0.12
N ASP A 205 -7.79 -8.89 -0.21
CA ASP A 205 -7.34 -9.64 -1.38
C ASP A 205 -7.71 -8.87 -2.65
N VAL A 206 -8.97 -8.41 -2.73
CA VAL A 206 -9.49 -7.62 -3.85
C VAL A 206 -8.69 -6.33 -4.05
N ALA A 207 -8.43 -5.58 -2.97
CA ALA A 207 -7.63 -4.35 -3.04
C ALA A 207 -6.21 -4.63 -3.54
N TYR A 208 -5.59 -5.73 -3.12
CA TYR A 208 -4.26 -6.11 -3.58
C TYR A 208 -4.23 -6.55 -5.05
N TYR A 209 -5.22 -7.32 -5.51
CA TYR A 209 -5.37 -7.65 -6.93
C TYR A 209 -5.57 -6.41 -7.79
N PHE A 210 -6.43 -5.49 -7.35
CA PHE A 210 -6.67 -4.22 -8.02
C PHE A 210 -5.41 -3.35 -8.07
N GLU A 211 -4.66 -3.26 -6.97
CA GLU A 211 -3.38 -2.55 -6.92
C GLU A 211 -2.37 -3.12 -7.93
N LYS A 212 -2.24 -4.44 -7.97
CA LYS A 212 -1.35 -5.15 -8.90
C LYS A 212 -1.73 -4.93 -10.36
N ASP A 213 -3.02 -4.98 -10.68
CA ASP A 213 -3.54 -4.66 -12.00
C ASP A 213 -3.22 -3.23 -12.44
N VAL A 214 -3.49 -2.23 -11.58
CA VAL A 214 -3.23 -0.81 -11.88
C VAL A 214 -1.73 -0.54 -12.04
N LYS A 215 -0.87 -1.22 -11.26
CA LYS A 215 0.60 -1.10 -11.35
C LYS A 215 1.23 -1.91 -12.48
N ASN A 216 0.42 -2.49 -13.38
CA ASN A 216 0.90 -3.33 -14.49
C ASN A 216 1.71 -4.56 -14.03
N ASP A 217 1.39 -5.10 -12.86
CA ASP A 217 1.93 -6.35 -12.30
C ASP A 217 0.78 -7.32 -11.98
N SER A 218 -0.20 -7.40 -12.88
CA SER A 218 -1.42 -8.22 -12.71
C SER A 218 -1.10 -9.64 -12.26
N ILE A 219 -1.82 -10.15 -11.26
CA ILE A 219 -1.73 -11.55 -10.80
C ILE A 219 -2.47 -12.49 -11.77
N PHE A 220 -3.39 -11.98 -12.58
CA PHE A 220 -4.02 -12.76 -13.63
C PHE A 220 -3.03 -13.05 -14.77
N HIS A 221 -3.33 -14.08 -15.56
CA HIS A 221 -2.54 -14.39 -16.75
C HIS A 221 -2.59 -13.24 -17.78
N SER A 222 -1.56 -13.16 -18.64
CA SER A 222 -1.38 -12.09 -19.63
C SER A 222 -2.49 -11.98 -20.68
N ASN A 223 -3.26 -13.05 -20.89
CA ASN A 223 -4.47 -13.06 -21.70
C ASN A 223 -5.62 -12.25 -21.08
N SER A 224 -5.58 -11.99 -19.76
CA SER A 224 -6.57 -11.23 -19.00
C SER A 224 -6.10 -9.79 -18.78
N LYS A 225 -6.00 -9.02 -19.87
CA LYS A 225 -5.56 -7.62 -19.83
C LYS A 225 -6.49 -6.78 -18.94
N PHE A 226 -5.90 -6.02 -18.02
CA PHE A 226 -6.64 -5.08 -17.20
C PHE A 226 -6.99 -3.84 -18.00
N THR A 227 -8.27 -3.53 -18.11
CA THR A 227 -8.78 -2.28 -18.71
C THR A 227 -10.12 -1.95 -18.09
N VAL A 228 -10.31 -0.69 -17.69
CA VAL A 228 -11.59 -0.18 -17.22
C VAL A 228 -12.30 0.49 -18.39
N LEU A 229 -13.44 -0.04 -18.81
CA LEU A 229 -14.22 0.48 -19.93
C LEU A 229 -15.50 1.15 -19.42
N VAL A 230 -15.72 2.40 -19.81
CA VAL A 230 -16.94 3.17 -19.52
C VAL A 230 -17.61 3.46 -20.86
N ASN A 231 -18.72 2.79 -21.16
CA ASN A 231 -19.43 2.87 -22.45
C ASN A 231 -18.51 2.68 -23.67
N GLY A 232 -17.50 1.81 -23.56
CA GLY A 232 -16.53 1.52 -24.62
C GLY A 232 -15.28 2.41 -24.61
N ASP A 233 -15.27 3.52 -23.87
CA ASP A 233 -14.08 4.36 -23.70
C ASP A 233 -13.20 3.87 -22.54
N ALA A 234 -11.88 3.84 -22.75
CA ALA A 234 -10.93 3.40 -21.74
C ALA A 234 -10.70 4.49 -20.67
N LEU A 235 -10.99 4.15 -19.41
CA LEU A 235 -10.65 4.96 -18.25
C LEU A 235 -9.21 4.64 -17.81
N ALA A 236 -8.25 5.41 -18.34
CA ALA A 236 -6.83 5.21 -18.06
C ALA A 236 -6.44 5.75 -16.66
N ILE A 237 -6.27 4.85 -15.69
CA ILE A 237 -5.86 5.20 -14.32
C ILE A 237 -4.40 5.70 -14.32
N GLU A 238 -4.12 6.76 -13.57
CA GLU A 238 -2.82 7.41 -13.46
C GLU A 238 -2.22 7.27 -12.05
N LYS A 239 -3.01 7.59 -11.01
CA LYS A 239 -2.57 7.51 -9.61
C LYS A 239 -3.53 6.63 -8.82
N LEU A 240 -2.99 5.98 -7.80
CA LEU A 240 -3.71 5.07 -6.91
C LEU A 240 -3.18 5.21 -5.48
N TRP A 241 -4.08 5.44 -4.54
CA TRP A 241 -3.84 5.41 -3.10
C TRP A 241 -4.84 4.47 -2.45
N ILE A 242 -4.37 3.62 -1.54
CA ILE A 242 -5.20 2.67 -0.81
C ILE A 242 -4.98 2.89 0.68
N TYR A 243 -6.05 3.18 1.39
CA TYR A 243 -6.08 3.39 2.83
C TYR A 243 -6.85 2.24 3.48
N TYR A 244 -6.25 1.65 4.51
CA TYR A 244 -6.82 0.54 5.26
C TYR A 244 -7.29 1.06 6.61
N VAL A 245 -8.54 0.78 6.96
CA VAL A 245 -9.11 1.23 8.23
C VAL A 245 -9.60 0.04 9.03
N ASP A 246 -9.02 -0.11 10.22
CA ASP A 246 -9.21 -1.25 11.10
C ASP A 246 -10.37 -1.04 12.09
N GLU A 247 -10.85 -2.14 12.68
CA GLU A 247 -11.85 -2.09 13.75
C GLU A 247 -11.30 -1.47 15.04
N LYS A 248 -9.99 -1.58 15.27
CA LYS A 248 -9.29 -1.02 16.43
C LYS A 248 -8.22 -0.03 15.94
N PRO A 249 -8.03 1.10 16.64
CA PRO A 249 -6.99 2.05 16.27
C PRO A 249 -5.60 1.41 16.33
N PRO A 250 -4.65 1.86 15.50
CA PRO A 250 -3.28 1.36 15.56
C PRO A 250 -2.56 1.87 16.81
N GLU A 251 -1.55 1.11 17.25
CA GLU A 251 -0.76 1.36 18.44
C GLU A 251 0.61 1.92 18.06
N PHE A 252 0.63 3.18 17.60
CA PHE A 252 1.88 3.92 17.37
C PHE A 252 2.19 4.82 18.55
N CYS A 253 3.42 4.73 19.07
CA CYS A 253 3.83 5.60 20.17
C CYS A 253 4.15 7.00 19.63
N MET A 254 3.42 8.04 20.07
CA MET A 254 3.54 9.44 19.63
C MET A 254 4.89 10.14 19.94
N ARG A 255 5.96 9.40 20.28
CA ARG A 255 7.27 9.98 20.64
C ARG A 255 7.86 10.86 19.54
N GLN A 256 7.52 10.59 18.28
CA GLN A 256 8.09 11.29 17.12
C GLN A 256 7.55 12.71 16.93
N LEU A 257 6.33 13.01 17.42
CA LEU A 257 5.76 14.37 17.35
C LEU A 257 6.17 15.25 18.54
N ALA A 258 6.42 14.64 19.71
CA ALA A 258 6.78 15.38 20.93
C ALA A 258 8.17 16.05 20.85
N ALA A 259 9.13 15.43 20.15
CA ALA A 259 10.50 15.95 20.04
C ALA A 259 10.56 17.28 19.25
N GLY A 260 9.76 17.42 18.20
CA GLY A 260 9.73 18.65 17.38
C GLY A 260 9.05 19.82 18.10
N ILE A 261 7.96 19.57 18.81
CA ILE A 261 7.18 20.62 19.49
C ILE A 261 7.97 21.20 20.68
N SER A 262 8.68 20.35 21.43
CA SER A 262 9.46 20.80 22.60
C SER A 262 10.63 21.73 22.23
N ALA A 263 11.25 21.54 21.08
CA ALA A 263 12.36 22.39 20.62
C ALA A 263 11.88 23.78 20.17
N VAL A 264 10.74 23.85 19.48
CA VAL A 264 10.18 25.13 19.00
C VAL A 264 9.68 25.98 20.18
N VAL A 265 8.98 25.36 21.14
CA VAL A 265 8.43 26.08 22.30
C VAL A 265 9.55 26.65 23.18
N THR A 266 10.64 25.90 23.39
CA THR A 266 11.79 26.38 24.17
C THR A 266 12.50 27.56 23.50
N VAL A 267 12.69 27.53 22.18
CA VAL A 267 13.29 28.66 21.43
C VAL A 267 12.42 29.91 21.49
N VAL A 268 11.08 29.79 21.36
CA VAL A 268 10.18 30.94 21.43
C VAL A 268 10.17 31.58 22.82
N LEU A 269 10.15 30.77 23.89
CA LEU A 269 10.20 31.29 25.26
C LEU A 269 11.53 31.98 25.59
N LEU A 270 12.66 31.41 25.13
CA LEU A 270 13.98 32.02 25.31
C LEU A 270 14.11 33.35 24.58
N THR A 271 13.67 33.42 23.32
CA THR A 271 13.73 34.65 22.52
C THR A 271 12.81 35.74 23.07
N ALA A 272 11.59 35.39 23.48
CA ALA A 272 10.66 36.31 24.13
C ALA A 272 11.23 36.84 25.45
N GLY A 273 11.78 35.96 26.31
CA GLY A 273 12.36 36.31 27.60
C GLY A 273 13.59 37.23 27.50
N ILE A 274 14.48 36.95 26.54
CA ILE A 274 15.63 37.83 26.26
C ILE A 274 15.14 39.19 25.77
N GLY A 275 14.14 39.22 24.88
CA GLY A 275 13.54 40.45 24.37
C GLY A 275 12.95 41.33 25.46
N THR A 276 12.17 40.77 26.39
CA THR A 276 11.64 41.52 27.55
C THR A 276 12.74 41.98 28.49
N ALA A 277 13.73 41.15 28.79
CA ALA A 277 14.85 41.54 29.65
C ALA A 277 15.64 42.72 29.07
N VAL A 278 15.96 42.68 27.77
CA VAL A 278 16.65 43.76 27.06
C VAL A 278 15.82 45.05 27.09
N LEU A 279 14.51 44.97 26.82
CA LEU A 279 13.62 46.14 26.90
C LEU A 279 13.57 46.75 28.30
N LEU A 280 13.52 45.93 29.34
CA LEU A 280 13.54 46.39 30.74
C LEU A 280 14.87 47.04 31.10
N ILE A 281 16.00 46.46 30.67
CA ILE A 281 17.34 47.03 30.89
C ILE A 281 17.48 48.37 30.14
N LEU A 282 17.04 48.45 28.88
CA LEU A 282 17.08 49.69 28.11
C LEU A 282 16.19 50.78 28.73
N ARG A 283 14.98 50.43 29.20
CA ARG A 283 14.12 51.36 29.95
C ARG A 283 14.82 51.84 31.21
N TRP A 284 15.39 50.93 31.99
CA TRP A 284 16.06 51.25 33.25
C TRP A 284 17.27 52.16 33.02
N LEU A 285 18.10 51.89 32.02
CA LEU A 285 19.23 52.73 31.61
C LEU A 285 18.78 54.12 31.13
N ARG A 286 17.66 54.21 30.39
CA ARG A 286 17.10 55.50 29.95
C ARG A 286 16.60 56.32 31.14
N THR A 287 15.89 55.73 32.09
CA THR A 287 15.50 56.41 33.34
C THR A 287 16.70 56.82 34.20
N ARG A 288 17.78 56.03 34.24
CA ARG A 288 19.02 56.41 34.94
C ARG A 288 19.71 57.60 34.27
N LYS A 289 19.79 57.63 32.93
CA LYS A 289 20.32 58.80 32.20
C LYS A 289 19.47 60.04 32.45
N TYR A 290 18.15 59.91 32.48
CA TYR A 290 17.25 61.04 32.75
C TYR A 290 17.45 61.62 34.16
N LYS A 291 17.48 60.75 35.19
CA LYS A 291 17.80 61.17 36.57
C LYS A 291 19.19 61.79 36.73
N ASN A 292 20.19 61.28 35.99
CA ASN A 292 21.54 61.84 36.03
C ASN A 292 21.63 63.21 35.34
N PHE A 293 20.83 63.47 34.30
CA PHE A 293 20.76 64.78 33.64
C PHE A 293 20.05 65.80 34.55
N GLU A 294 18.93 65.43 35.15
CA GLU A 294 18.17 66.26 36.09
C GLU A 294 19.01 66.61 37.35
N ASN A 295 19.75 65.64 37.90
CA ASN A 295 20.69 65.90 39.00
C ASN A 295 21.92 66.73 38.59
N LYS A 296 22.28 66.78 37.31
CA LYS A 296 23.38 67.62 36.80
C LYS A 296 22.90 69.06 36.60
N GLU A 297 21.74 69.28 35.99
CA GLU A 297 21.12 70.60 35.86
C GLU A 297 20.79 71.21 37.24
N MET A 298 20.28 70.41 38.19
CA MET A 298 20.03 70.87 39.56
C MET A 298 21.31 71.20 40.35
N ARG A 299 22.48 70.70 39.97
CA ARG A 299 23.77 71.12 40.56
C ARG A 299 24.30 72.38 39.91
N GLU A 300 24.12 72.55 38.60
CA GLU A 300 24.53 73.76 37.87
C GLU A 300 23.69 74.98 38.32
N ILE A 301 22.40 74.80 38.64
CA ILE A 301 21.54 75.84 39.21
C ILE A 301 21.88 76.16 40.68
N LYS A 302 22.54 75.23 41.40
CA LYS A 302 22.91 75.40 42.81
C LYS A 302 24.32 75.92 43.04
N THR A 303 25.03 76.33 41.98
CA THR A 303 26.18 77.23 42.08
C THR A 303 25.64 78.66 42.10
N PRO A 304 25.52 79.32 43.27
CA PRO A 304 25.01 80.67 43.34
C PRO A 304 26.12 81.59 42.82
N SER A 305 25.74 82.50 41.94
CA SER A 305 26.37 83.81 41.83
C SER A 305 26.35 84.47 43.21
N LEU A 306 27.44 84.32 43.95
CA LEU A 306 27.85 85.25 45.00
C LEU A 306 28.81 86.23 44.33
N GLU A 307 28.58 87.51 44.64
CA GLU A 307 29.29 88.75 44.28
C GLU A 307 30.75 88.63 43.83
#